data_AF-A0A1Q6LEB4-F1
#
_entry.id   AF-A0A1Q6LEB4-F1
#
_cell.length_a   1.000
_cell.length_b   1.000
_cell.length_c   1.000
_cell.angle_alpha   90.00
_cell.angle_beta   90.00
_cell.angle_gamma   90.00
#
_symmetry.space_group_name_H-M   'P 1'
#
loop_
_entity.id
_entity.type
_entity.pdbx_description
1 polymer ?
#
loop_
_entity_poly.entity_id
_entity_poly.type
_entity_poly.pdbx_seq_one_letter_code
_entity_poly.pdbx_strand_id
1 'polypeptide(L)' 'MQDKEIIQKWKQGLSKNQLATMYKRQYNQEIKIIRSTVRHRHDGRYISNYEALAYVERVIYKYLKGKANENTKSN' A
#
# COMPACT_ATOMS: atom_id res chain seq x y z
N MET A 1 5.73 -1.72 -2.84
CA MET A 1 5.20 -0.41 -3.29
C MET A 1 5.12 0.47 -2.08
N GLN A 2 5.76 1.63 -2.12
CA GLN A 2 5.85 2.54 -0.96
C GLN A 2 4.65 3.50 -0.89
N ASP A 3 4.38 4.09 0.28
CA ASP A 3 3.30 5.07 0.47
C ASP A 3 3.36 6.22 -0.56
N LYS A 4 4.56 6.75 -0.82
CA LYS A 4 4.78 7.81 -1.82
C LYS A 4 4.34 7.38 -3.22
N GLU A 5 4.65 6.14 -3.60
CA GLU A 5 4.32 5.57 -4.90
C GLU A 5 2.81 5.33 -5.04
N ILE A 6 2.13 4.90 -3.96
CA ILE A 6 0.67 4.79 -3.89
C ILE A 6 0.04 6.15 -4.17
N ILE A 7 0.49 7.21 -3.49
CA ILE A 7 -0.04 8.56 -3.67
C ILE A 7 0.23 9.09 -5.08
N GLN A 8 1.43 8.87 -5.62
CA GLN A 8 1.78 9.32 -6.97
C GLN A 8 0.87 8.68 -8.03
N LYS A 9 0.71 7.35 -7.99
CA LYS A 9 -0.15 6.63 -8.93
C LYS A 9 -1.63 6.95 -8.74
N TRP A 10 -2.07 7.14 -7.50
CA TRP A 10 -3.42 7.60 -7.22
C TRP A 10 -3.69 8.98 -7.83
N LYS A 11 -2.75 9.93 -7.71
CA LYS A 11 -2.83 11.24 -8.36
C LYS A 11 -2.81 11.17 -9.89
N GLN A 12 -2.20 10.14 -10.46
CA GLN A 12 -2.22 9.85 -11.90
C GLN A 12 -3.56 9.25 -12.37
N GLY A 13 -4.52 9.06 -11.46
CA GLY A 13 -5.87 8.59 -11.78
C GLY A 13 -6.09 7.09 -11.59
N LEU A 14 -5.12 6.35 -11.04
CA LEU A 14 -5.35 4.93 -10.74
C LEU A 14 -6.36 4.78 -9.60
N SER A 15 -7.33 3.88 -9.81
CA SER A 15 -8.31 3.54 -8.78
C SER A 15 -7.67 2.82 -7.59
N LYS A 16 -8.29 2.95 -6.40
CA LYS A 16 -7.83 2.27 -5.19
C LYS A 16 -7.77 0.75 -5.35
N ASN A 17 -8.69 0.17 -6.13
CA ASN A 17 -8.72 -1.27 -6.42
C ASN A 17 -7.54 -1.73 -7.29
N GLN A 18 -7.18 -0.93 -8.30
CA GLN A 18 -5.99 -1.20 -9.13
C GLN A 18 -4.72 -1.10 -8.27
N LEU A 19 -4.61 -0.07 -7.43
CA LEU A 19 -3.49 0.10 -6.51
C LEU A 19 -3.39 -1.06 -5.50
N ALA A 20 -4.51 -1.49 -4.93
CA ALA A 20 -4.56 -2.65 -4.03
C ALA A 20 -4.09 -3.93 -4.71
N THR A 21 -4.49 -4.16 -5.96
CA THR A 21 -4.06 -5.32 -6.75
C THR A 21 -2.54 -5.30 -6.98
N MET A 22 -1.99 -4.13 -7.34
CA MET A 22 -0.54 -3.95 -7.51
C MET A 22 0.21 -4.16 -6.19
N TYR A 23 -0.30 -3.58 -5.09
CA TYR A 23 0.28 -3.71 -3.75
C TYR A 23 0.35 -5.16 -3.32
N LYS A 24 -0.79 -5.87 -3.40
CA LYS A 24 -0.91 -7.29 -3.07
C LYS A 24 0.08 -8.13 -3.85
N ARG A 25 0.16 -7.90 -5.17
CA ARG A 25 1.06 -8.67 -6.05
C ARG A 25 2.51 -8.48 -5.64
N GLN A 26 2.94 -7.24 -5.42
CA GLN A 26 4.32 -6.97 -5.04
C GLN A 26 4.64 -7.53 -3.65
N TYR A 27 3.80 -7.25 -2.66
CA TYR A 27 3.99 -7.74 -1.29
C TYR A 27 4.06 -9.27 -1.24
N ASN A 28 3.10 -9.95 -1.88
CA ASN A 28 3.10 -11.41 -1.88
C ASN A 28 4.28 -11.99 -2.68
N GLN A 29 4.78 -11.29 -3.70
CA GLN A 29 6.00 -11.69 -4.38
C GLN A 29 7.22 -11.60 -3.46
N GLU A 30 7.34 -10.57 -2.63
CA GLU A 30 8.40 -10.44 -1.63
C GLU A 30 8.33 -11.59 -0.60
N ILE A 31 7.13 -11.93 -0.10
CA ILE A 31 6.93 -13.09 0.78
C ILE A 31 7.36 -14.40 0.09
N LYS A 32 7.02 -14.57 -1.19
CA LYS A 32 7.42 -15.74 -1.97
C LYS A 32 8.94 -15.84 -2.11
N ILE A 33 9.63 -14.72 -2.32
CA ILE A 33 11.09 -14.66 -2.38
C ILE A 33 11.70 -15.04 -1.03
N ILE A 34 11.19 -14.50 0.09
CA ILE A 34 11.67 -14.85 1.44
C ILE A 34 11.56 -16.36 1.68
N ARG A 35 10.40 -16.95 1.33
CA ARG A 35 10.12 -18.38 1.51
C ARG A 35 10.87 -19.31 0.55
N SER A 36 11.64 -18.76 -0.40
CA SER A 36 12.43 -19.58 -1.33
C SER A 36 13.54 -20.37 -0.63
N THR A 37 14.01 -19.89 0.53
CA THR A 37 15.02 -20.58 1.33
C THR A 37 14.36 -21.52 2.36
N VAL A 38 14.98 -22.68 2.61
CA VAL A 38 14.44 -23.68 3.55
C VAL A 38 14.25 -23.10 4.95
N ARG A 39 15.22 -22.29 5.41
CA ARG A 39 15.20 -21.64 6.73
C ARG A 39 14.00 -20.73 6.94
N HIS A 40 13.53 -20.04 5.90
CA HIS A 40 12.49 -19.01 5.99
C HIS A 40 11.16 -19.44 5.33
N ARG A 41 10.96 -20.73 5.09
CA ARG A 41 9.80 -21.28 4.35
C ARG A 41 8.45 -20.91 4.97
N HIS A 42 8.43 -20.67 6.27
CA HIS A 42 7.24 -20.32 7.03
C HIS A 42 7.16 -18.83 7.40
N ASP A 43 8.13 -18.04 6.98
CA ASP A 43 8.20 -16.63 7.34
C ASP A 43 7.21 -15.79 6.54
N GLY A 44 6.69 -14.76 7.23
CA GLY A 44 5.72 -13.81 6.70
C GLY A 44 4.36 -14.43 6.39
N ARG A 45 3.38 -13.57 6.06
CA ARG A 45 2.02 -13.97 5.73
C ARG A 45 1.57 -13.26 4.46
N TYR A 46 1.00 -13.98 3.50
CA TYR A 46 0.37 -13.34 2.35
C TYR A 46 -0.81 -12.47 2.78
N ILE A 47 -0.99 -11.35 2.09
CA ILE A 47 -2.14 -10.48 2.31
C ILE A 47 -3.24 -10.76 1.31
N SER A 48 -4.47 -10.62 1.79
CA SER A 48 -5.67 -10.65 0.97
C SER A 48 -5.86 -9.34 0.19
N ASN A 49 -6.78 -9.35 -0.76
CA ASN A 49 -7.14 -8.14 -1.50
C ASN A 49 -7.78 -7.07 -0.60
N TYR A 50 -8.59 -7.50 0.38
CA TYR A 50 -9.23 -6.60 1.35
C TYR A 50 -8.19 -5.90 2.22
N GLU A 51 -7.20 -6.63 2.73
CA GLU A 51 -6.11 -6.05 3.52
C GLU A 51 -5.27 -5.08 2.71
N ALA A 52 -4.99 -5.42 1.44
CA ALA A 52 -4.29 -4.53 0.52
C ALA A 52 -5.09 -3.23 0.26
N LEU A 53 -6.40 -3.35 0.05
CA LEU A 53 -7.28 -2.19 -0.16
C LEU A 53 -7.33 -1.29 1.08
N ALA A 54 -7.53 -1.87 2.25
CA ALA A 54 -7.56 -1.13 3.51
C ALA A 54 -6.24 -0.38 3.76
N TYR A 55 -5.10 -0.99 3.43
CA TYR A 55 -3.81 -0.32 3.51
C TYR A 55 -3.71 0.88 2.56
N VAL A 56 -4.08 0.71 1.29
CA VAL A 56 -4.09 1.79 0.28
C VAL A 56 -5.01 2.93 0.72
N GLU A 57 -6.21 2.61 1.19
CA GLU A 57 -7.18 3.60 1.68
C GLU A 57 -6.64 4.39 2.86
N ARG A 58 -6.02 3.71 3.82
CA ARG A 58 -5.38 4.35 4.98
C ARG A 58 -4.27 5.32 4.55
N VAL A 59 -3.46 4.95 3.57
CA VAL A 59 -2.39 5.81 3.03
C VAL A 59 -2.97 7.06 2.37
N ILE A 60 -3.98 6.90 1.50
CA ILE A 60 -4.67 8.02 0.85
C ILE A 60 -5.33 8.93 1.89
N TYR A 61 -6.01 8.35 2.88
CA TYR A 61 -6.65 9.11 3.94
C TYR A 61 -5.65 9.93 4.77
N LYS A 62 -4.52 9.32 5.18
CA LYS A 62 -3.45 10.03 5.91
C LYS A 62 -2.91 11.21 5.11
N TYR A 63 -2.70 11.03 3.82
CA TYR A 63 -2.24 12.08 2.92
C TYR A 63 -3.25 13.24 2.82
N LEU A 64 -4.54 12.93 2.65
CA LEU A 64 -5.60 13.94 2.59
C LEU A 64 -5.76 14.69 3.92
N LYS A 65 -5.71 13.97 5.05
CA LYS A 65 -5.79 14.56 6.38
C LYS A 65 -4.60 15.46 6.67
N GLY A 66 -3.39 15.07 6.25
CA GLY A 66 -2.20 15.92 6.35
C GLY A 66 -2.38 17.26 5.63
N LYS A 67 -2.88 17.21 4.39
CA LYS A 67 -3.20 18.43 3.62
C LYS A 67 -4.26 19.31 4.27
N ALA A 68 -5.31 18.71 4.83
CA ALA A 68 -6.35 19.46 5.53
C ALA A 68 -5.77 20.23 6.72
N ASN A 69 -4.90 19.59 7.51
CA ASN A 69 -4.25 20.21 8.67
C ASN A 69 -3.24 21.31 8.30
N GLU A 70 -2.57 21.19 7.15
CA GLU A 70 -1.69 22.25 6.63
C GLU A 70 -2.50 23.49 6.23
N ASN A 71 -3.62 23.29 5.54
CA ASN A 71 -4.50 24.39 5.13
C ASN A 71 -5.10 25.14 6.33
N THR A 72 -5.41 24.46 7.43
CA THR A 72 -5.93 25.10 8.65
C THR A 72 -4.89 25.86 9.46
N LYS A 73 -3.59 25.63 9.24
CA LYS A 73 -2.50 26.35 9.93
C LYS A 73 -2.11 27.65 9.22
N SER A 74 -2.45 27.77 7.93
CA SER A 74 -2.15 28.93 7.09
C SER A 74 -3.27 29.97 7.08
N ASN A 75 -4.38 29.70 7.77
CA ASN A 75 -5.49 30.62 8.05
C ASN A 75 -5.46 31.02 9.53
#